data_AF-A0A7G9S8A3-F1
#
_entry.id   AF-A0A7G9S8A3-F1
#
_cell.length_a   1.000
_cell.length_b   1.000
_cell.length_c   1.000
_cell.angle_alpha   90.00
_cell.angle_beta   90.00
_cell.angle_gamma   90.00
#
_symmetry.space_group_name_H-M   'P 1'
#
loop_
_entity.id
_entity.type
_entity.pdbx_description
1 polymer ?
#
loop_
_entity_poly.entity_id
_entity_poly.type
_entity_poly.pdbx_seq_one_letter_code
_entity_poly.pdbx_strand_id
1 'polypeptide(L)'
;MMRSFCPAIRRLAIVALGLTWPGAVAVAAKPPPTDNIIADFNSGRKPNNLGGDFGCWISDPADSAQGCIEAFDRGALRVIYSVDSDKPAFGGIWMRLQNLDATQYDRLVLRVRGDAGMGSTATFKVELKDAMDRSSSTYVRGITDQWQDISIPLGDFQGMANRKKLKEFVIVIEDRTATAKRGMFYIDEIRLAKPTA
;
A
#
# COMPACT_ATOMS: atom_id res chain seq x y z
N MET A 1 38.99 -31.71 -71.04
CA MET A 1 39.74 -30.73 -71.86
C MET A 1 39.34 -29.32 -71.43
N MET A 2 40.32 -28.40 -71.39
CA MET A 2 40.22 -26.93 -71.25
C MET A 2 39.69 -26.40 -69.90
N ARG A 3 40.53 -25.89 -68.99
CA ARG A 3 41.32 -24.62 -68.93
C ARG A 3 40.49 -23.34 -68.83
N SER A 4 40.70 -22.66 -67.69
CA SER A 4 40.93 -21.21 -67.52
C SER A 4 39.71 -20.26 -67.55
N PHE A 5 39.51 -19.48 -66.48
CA PHE A 5 39.90 -18.06 -66.39
C PHE A 5 39.37 -17.42 -65.07
N CYS A 6 40.24 -16.70 -64.36
CA CYS A 6 39.92 -15.75 -63.28
C CYS A 6 39.56 -14.39 -63.92
N PRO A 7 38.84 -13.45 -63.24
CA PRO A 7 39.55 -12.52 -62.38
C PRO A 7 38.80 -12.03 -61.13
N ALA A 8 39.61 -11.46 -60.24
CA ALA A 8 39.28 -10.86 -58.96
C ALA A 8 38.44 -9.58 -59.04
N ILE A 9 37.63 -9.34 -58.01
CA ILE A 9 37.12 -8.02 -57.64
C ILE A 9 37.50 -7.73 -56.18
N ARG A 10 38.39 -6.76 -56.00
CA ARG A 10 38.70 -6.07 -54.75
C ARG A 10 37.59 -5.10 -54.38
N ARG A 11 37.47 -4.81 -53.07
CA ARG A 11 36.93 -3.61 -52.35
C ARG A 11 36.15 -4.13 -51.13
N LEU A 12 36.22 -3.61 -49.91
CA LEU A 12 36.83 -2.42 -49.31
C LEU A 12 36.98 -2.78 -47.81
N ALA A 13 38.14 -2.54 -47.19
CA ALA A 13 38.25 -2.64 -45.73
C ALA A 13 37.73 -1.32 -45.12
N ILE A 14 36.62 -1.38 -44.39
CA ILE A 14 36.15 -0.27 -43.56
C ILE A 14 36.89 -0.37 -42.23
N VAL A 15 37.78 0.59 -41.99
CA VAL A 15 38.40 0.81 -40.67
C VAL A 15 37.35 1.51 -39.81
N ALA A 16 36.73 0.77 -38.88
CA ALA A 16 35.88 1.36 -37.85
C ALA A 16 36.79 2.03 -36.80
N LEU A 17 36.80 3.36 -36.77
CA LEU A 17 37.36 4.12 -35.65
C LEU A 17 36.50 3.84 -34.40
N GLY A 18 37.12 3.25 -33.38
CA GLY A 18 36.50 3.07 -32.07
C GLY A 18 36.29 4.41 -31.38
N LEU A 19 35.04 4.84 -31.27
CA LEU A 19 34.62 5.86 -30.31
C LEU A 19 34.59 5.20 -28.92
N THR A 20 35.50 5.58 -28.03
CA THR A 20 35.44 5.22 -26.61
C THR A 20 34.36 6.06 -25.94
N TRP A 21 33.28 5.41 -25.52
CA TRP A 21 32.26 6.00 -24.65
C TRP A 21 32.91 6.39 -23.30
N PRO A 22 32.80 7.65 -22.83
CA PRO A 22 33.15 7.95 -21.45
C PRO A 22 32.16 7.25 -20.52
N GLY A 23 32.70 6.44 -19.61
CA GLY A 23 31.94 5.65 -18.65
C GLY A 23 31.04 6.51 -17.78
N ALA A 24 29.80 6.05 -17.59
CA ALA A 24 28.89 6.62 -16.62
C ALA A 24 29.47 6.45 -15.22
N VAL A 25 29.67 7.56 -14.51
CA VAL A 25 29.96 7.54 -13.08
C VAL A 25 28.70 7.07 -12.37
N ALA A 26 28.75 5.89 -11.76
CA ALA A 26 27.68 5.44 -10.87
C ALA A 26 27.64 6.36 -9.66
N VAL A 27 26.66 7.27 -9.62
CA VAL A 27 26.31 7.98 -8.39
C VAL A 27 25.73 6.93 -7.45
N ALA A 28 26.43 6.61 -6.37
CA ALA A 28 25.89 5.76 -5.32
C ALA A 28 24.63 6.44 -4.77
N ALA A 29 23.46 5.83 -5.02
CA ALA A 29 22.21 6.29 -4.45
C ALA A 29 22.35 6.30 -2.93
N LYS A 30 21.98 7.42 -2.29
CA LYS A 30 21.81 7.51 -0.84
C LYS A 30 20.94 6.32 -0.40
N PRO A 31 21.33 5.54 0.64
CA PRO A 31 20.50 4.43 1.10
C PRO A 31 19.08 4.97 1.32
N PRO A 32 18.05 4.31 0.78
CA PRO A 32 16.70 4.78 0.97
C PRO A 32 16.47 4.90 2.48
N PRO A 33 15.85 5.98 2.94
CA PRO A 33 15.44 6.06 4.32
C PRO A 33 14.63 4.79 4.67
N THR A 34 15.01 4.11 5.75
CA THR A 34 14.34 2.86 6.15
C THR A 34 12.91 3.18 6.58
N ASP A 35 11.94 2.85 5.74
CA ASP A 35 10.52 2.90 6.08
C ASP A 35 10.26 2.15 7.39
N ASN A 36 9.32 2.65 8.20
CA ASN A 36 8.89 1.95 9.40
C ASN A 36 7.69 1.06 9.06
N ILE A 37 7.96 -0.24 8.93
CA ILE A 37 6.92 -1.25 8.70
C ILE A 37 6.12 -1.45 9.98
N ILE A 38 4.86 -1.02 9.95
CA ILE A 38 3.90 -1.17 11.04
C ILE A 38 3.36 -2.61 11.06
N ALA A 39 3.02 -3.16 9.89
CA ALA A 39 2.52 -4.52 9.75
C ALA A 39 2.83 -5.07 8.36
N ASP A 40 3.44 -6.26 8.32
CA ASP A 40 3.70 -7.05 7.11
C ASP A 40 2.99 -8.40 7.11
N PHE A 41 2.26 -8.71 8.18
CA PHE A 41 1.47 -9.94 8.42
C PHE A 41 2.16 -11.29 8.12
N ASN A 42 3.48 -11.31 7.88
CA ASN A 42 4.25 -12.48 7.51
C ASN A 42 4.27 -13.55 8.61
N SER A 43 4.10 -13.11 9.87
CA SER A 43 4.03 -14.02 11.01
C SER A 43 2.73 -14.83 11.07
N GLY A 44 1.68 -14.40 10.34
CA GLY A 44 0.35 -15.01 10.40
C GLY A 44 -0.31 -14.92 11.78
N ARG A 45 0.13 -13.99 12.64
CA ARG A 45 -0.39 -13.82 13.99
C ARG A 45 -0.29 -12.38 14.46
N LYS A 46 -1.06 -12.06 15.50
CA LYS A 46 -0.94 -10.83 16.28
C LYS A 46 0.29 -10.90 17.22
N PRO A 47 0.83 -9.75 17.68
CA PRO A 47 0.48 -8.37 17.29
C PRO A 47 1.13 -7.96 15.95
N ASN A 48 0.95 -6.69 15.56
CA ASN A 48 1.73 -6.07 14.48
C ASN A 48 3.20 -5.86 14.88
N ASN A 49 4.03 -5.30 13.99
CA ASN A 49 5.47 -5.12 14.21
C ASN A 49 5.81 -4.08 15.30
N LEU A 50 4.83 -3.30 15.75
CA LEU A 50 4.97 -2.37 16.86
C LEU A 50 4.52 -2.98 18.21
N GLY A 51 4.04 -4.23 18.23
CA GLY A 51 3.43 -4.84 19.41
C GLY A 51 1.97 -4.40 19.65
N GLY A 52 1.33 -3.77 18.67
CA GLY A 52 -0.08 -3.38 18.67
C GLY A 52 -1.02 -4.49 18.25
N ASP A 53 -2.12 -4.66 18.99
CA ASP A 53 -3.25 -5.49 18.55
C ASP A 53 -4.01 -4.81 17.39
N PHE A 54 -4.81 -5.57 16.67
CA PHE A 54 -5.65 -5.11 15.56
C PHE A 54 -6.91 -5.96 15.44
N GLY A 55 -7.93 -5.50 14.74
CA GLY A 55 -9.11 -6.34 14.50
C GLY A 55 -10.17 -5.68 13.65
N CYS A 56 -11.17 -6.46 13.26
CA CYS A 56 -12.36 -5.95 12.61
C CYS A 56 -13.34 -5.30 13.61
N TRP A 57 -14.17 -4.40 13.08
CA TRP A 57 -15.28 -3.80 13.80
C TRP A 57 -16.39 -3.41 12.82
N ILE A 58 -17.61 -3.28 13.34
CA ILE A 58 -18.80 -2.79 12.65
C ILE A 58 -19.56 -1.81 13.55
N SER A 59 -20.30 -0.89 12.93
CA SER A 59 -21.01 0.18 13.64
C SER A 59 -22.22 -0.30 14.45
N ASP A 60 -22.96 -1.30 13.95
CA ASP A 60 -24.10 -1.90 14.64
C ASP A 60 -23.97 -3.43 14.66
N PRO A 61 -23.48 -4.03 15.77
CA PRO A 61 -23.37 -5.48 15.90
C PRO A 61 -24.71 -6.23 15.93
N ALA A 62 -25.84 -5.54 16.14
CA ALA A 62 -27.17 -6.16 16.10
C ALA A 62 -27.73 -6.24 14.68
N ASP A 63 -27.09 -5.57 13.72
CA ASP A 63 -27.48 -5.59 12.31
C ASP A 63 -26.76 -6.72 11.57
N SER A 64 -27.48 -7.81 11.30
CA SER A 64 -26.96 -8.97 10.58
C SER A 64 -26.53 -8.69 9.14
N ALA A 65 -26.91 -7.54 8.57
CA ALA A 65 -26.49 -7.13 7.25
C ALA A 65 -25.07 -6.51 7.25
N GLN A 66 -24.56 -6.11 8.42
CA GLN A 66 -23.20 -5.62 8.61
C GLN A 66 -22.25 -6.76 8.95
N GLY A 67 -21.00 -6.65 8.49
CA GLY A 67 -19.97 -7.63 8.81
C GLY A 67 -18.57 -7.10 8.57
N CYS A 68 -17.63 -7.56 9.39
CA CYS A 68 -16.21 -7.45 9.15
C CYS A 68 -15.53 -8.68 9.74
N ILE A 69 -14.76 -9.40 8.93
CA ILE A 69 -14.00 -10.57 9.36
C ILE A 69 -12.59 -10.44 8.81
N GLU A 70 -11.60 -10.48 9.69
CA GLU A 70 -10.19 -10.54 9.35
C GLU A 70 -9.63 -11.97 9.42
N ALA A 71 -8.72 -12.31 8.51
CA ALA A 71 -7.97 -13.56 8.52
C ALA A 71 -6.60 -13.36 7.85
N PHE A 72 -5.62 -14.18 8.22
CA PHE A 72 -4.35 -14.22 7.49
C PHE A 72 -4.48 -15.06 6.23
N ASP A 73 -3.95 -14.57 5.11
CA ASP A 73 -3.88 -15.30 3.84
C ASP A 73 -2.55 -15.00 3.14
N ARG A 74 -1.68 -16.02 3.02
CA ARG A 74 -0.38 -15.95 2.31
C ARG A 74 0.48 -14.72 2.66
N GLY A 75 0.57 -14.39 3.95
CA GLY A 75 1.38 -13.26 4.43
C GLY A 75 0.69 -11.90 4.38
N ALA A 76 -0.58 -11.82 3.96
CA ALA A 76 -1.39 -10.60 4.02
C ALA A 76 -2.54 -10.73 5.02
N LEU A 77 -3.12 -9.59 5.43
CA LEU A 77 -4.40 -9.56 6.12
C LEU A 77 -5.52 -9.48 5.09
N ARG A 78 -6.38 -10.50 5.07
CA ARG A 78 -7.60 -10.56 4.29
C ARG A 78 -8.75 -10.00 5.14
N VAL A 79 -9.53 -9.09 4.58
CA VAL A 79 -10.69 -8.48 5.24
C VAL A 79 -11.92 -8.66 4.35
N ILE A 80 -12.90 -9.40 4.86
CA ILE A 80 -14.24 -9.52 4.26
C ILE A 80 -15.14 -8.51 4.97
N TYR A 81 -15.89 -7.72 4.22
CA TYR A 81 -16.75 -6.68 4.79
C TYR A 81 -18.15 -6.66 4.16
N SER A 82 -19.11 -6.16 4.93
CA SER A 82 -20.45 -5.79 4.50
C SER A 82 -20.89 -4.52 5.21
N VAL A 83 -21.22 -3.50 4.43
CA VAL A 83 -21.90 -2.26 4.83
C VAL A 83 -23.23 -2.12 4.08
N ASP A 84 -23.76 -3.24 3.60
CA ASP A 84 -24.99 -3.32 2.80
C ASP A 84 -26.21 -3.47 3.71
N SER A 85 -26.55 -2.39 4.40
CA SER A 85 -27.68 -2.29 5.32
C SER A 85 -28.71 -1.26 4.86
N ASP A 86 -29.95 -1.44 5.32
CA ASP A 86 -31.02 -0.44 5.22
C ASP A 86 -30.85 0.72 6.21
N LYS A 87 -29.95 0.57 7.20
CA LYS A 87 -29.52 1.62 8.12
C LYS A 87 -28.16 2.16 7.70
N PRO A 88 -27.78 3.39 8.12
CA PRO A 88 -26.41 3.86 7.97
C PRO A 88 -25.42 2.85 8.55
N ALA A 89 -24.46 2.41 7.73
CA ALA A 89 -23.54 1.34 8.08
C ALA A 89 -22.10 1.71 7.77
N PHE A 90 -21.20 1.41 8.70
CA PHE A 90 -19.77 1.51 8.49
C PHE A 90 -19.02 0.53 9.38
N GLY A 91 -17.77 0.25 9.04
CA GLY A 91 -16.92 -0.67 9.77
C GLY A 91 -15.55 -0.77 9.10
N GLY A 92 -14.76 -1.75 9.49
CA GLY A 92 -13.44 -1.98 8.89
C GLY A 92 -12.45 -2.50 9.90
N ILE A 93 -11.19 -2.11 9.79
CA ILE A 93 -10.12 -2.59 10.67
C ILE A 93 -9.51 -1.47 11.49
N TRP A 94 -9.11 -1.76 12.71
CA TRP A 94 -8.28 -0.90 13.56
C TRP A 94 -6.97 -1.61 13.89
N MET A 95 -5.94 -0.82 14.21
CA MET A 95 -4.63 -1.32 14.62
C MET A 95 -3.96 -0.35 15.59
N ARG A 96 -3.43 -0.84 16.72
CA ARG A 96 -2.67 0.00 17.65
C ARG A 96 -1.28 0.31 17.12
N LEU A 97 -0.88 1.56 17.28
CA LEU A 97 0.41 2.10 16.87
C LEU A 97 1.36 2.33 18.05
N GLN A 98 0.95 2.01 19.28
CA GLN A 98 1.79 2.07 20.48
C GLN A 98 2.47 3.44 20.70
N ASN A 99 1.72 4.53 20.49
CA ASN A 99 2.19 5.92 20.63
C ASN A 99 3.38 6.27 19.72
N LEU A 100 3.38 5.72 18.51
CA LEU A 100 4.41 5.94 17.49
C LEU A 100 4.64 7.44 17.22
N ASP A 101 5.92 7.85 17.24
CA ASP A 101 6.36 9.14 16.74
C ASP A 101 6.54 9.09 15.22
N ALA A 102 5.56 9.65 14.52
CA ALA A 102 5.51 9.70 13.07
C ALA A 102 6.09 11.00 12.48
N THR A 103 6.77 11.85 13.28
CA THR A 103 7.22 13.18 12.81
C THR A 103 8.32 13.15 11.77
N GLN A 104 9.11 12.07 11.72
CA GLN A 104 10.21 11.90 10.75
C GLN A 104 9.75 11.39 9.37
N TYR A 105 8.47 11.05 9.22
CA TYR A 105 7.88 10.50 7.99
C TYR A 105 7.04 11.55 7.28
N ASP A 106 6.76 11.40 5.98
CA ASP A 106 5.85 12.29 5.24
C ASP A 106 4.70 11.55 4.57
N ARG A 107 4.74 10.22 4.54
CA ARG A 107 3.75 9.39 3.85
C ARG A 107 3.37 8.17 4.68
N LEU A 108 2.10 7.80 4.61
CA LEU A 108 1.59 6.47 4.95
C LEU A 108 1.48 5.67 3.65
N VAL A 109 2.05 4.48 3.60
CA VAL A 109 1.96 3.59 2.44
C VAL A 109 1.23 2.31 2.82
N LEU A 110 0.27 1.92 1.98
CA LEU A 110 -0.53 0.71 2.12
C LEU A 110 -0.32 -0.15 0.88
N ARG A 111 0.12 -1.39 1.04
CA ARG A 111 0.05 -2.36 -0.04
C ARG A 111 -1.33 -3.01 0.01
N VAL A 112 -2.13 -2.83 -1.05
CA VAL A 112 -3.54 -3.21 -1.03
C VAL A 112 -3.96 -3.78 -2.38
N ARG A 113 -4.95 -4.69 -2.35
CA ARG A 113 -5.75 -5.07 -3.51
C ARG A 113 -7.14 -5.50 -3.10
N GLY A 114 -8.12 -5.31 -3.97
CA GLY A 114 -9.42 -5.94 -3.90
C GLY A 114 -9.36 -7.41 -4.32
N ASP A 115 -10.39 -8.17 -3.99
CA ASP A 115 -10.58 -9.50 -4.54
C ASP A 115 -11.28 -9.46 -5.90
N ALA A 116 -10.76 -10.20 -6.89
CA ALA A 116 -11.32 -10.21 -8.24
C ALA A 116 -12.63 -11.01 -8.34
N GLY A 117 -12.85 -12.01 -7.46
CA GLY A 117 -14.03 -12.86 -7.50
C GLY A 117 -15.19 -12.29 -6.69
N MET A 118 -14.93 -11.88 -5.45
CA MET A 118 -15.92 -11.29 -4.55
C MET A 118 -16.16 -9.80 -4.83
N GLY A 119 -15.25 -9.15 -5.55
CA GLY A 119 -15.25 -7.70 -5.72
C GLY A 119 -14.74 -6.96 -4.47
N SER A 120 -14.55 -5.66 -4.62
CA SER A 120 -14.11 -4.78 -3.54
C SER A 120 -14.51 -3.33 -3.81
N THR A 121 -14.53 -2.53 -2.75
CA THR A 121 -14.66 -1.09 -2.87
C THR A 121 -13.37 -0.50 -3.43
N ALA A 122 -13.51 0.45 -4.34
CA ALA A 122 -12.39 1.21 -4.90
C ALA A 122 -11.92 2.34 -3.97
N THR A 123 -12.60 2.53 -2.83
CA THR A 123 -12.36 3.60 -1.87
C THR A 123 -12.63 3.17 -0.43
N PHE A 124 -11.84 3.70 0.50
CA PHE A 124 -12.11 3.68 1.93
C PHE A 124 -11.53 4.92 2.60
N LYS A 125 -12.01 5.25 3.78
CA LYS A 125 -11.43 6.29 4.62
C LYS A 125 -10.31 5.69 5.48
N VAL A 126 -9.23 6.43 5.64
CA VAL A 126 -8.15 6.11 6.58
C VAL A 126 -8.14 7.15 7.69
N GLU A 127 -8.04 6.71 8.93
CA GLU A 127 -7.91 7.56 10.10
C GLU A 127 -6.60 7.27 10.86
N LEU A 128 -6.00 8.33 11.38
CA LEU A 128 -4.91 8.27 12.35
C LEU A 128 -5.40 8.97 13.62
N LYS A 129 -5.35 8.27 14.76
CA LYS A 129 -5.70 8.82 16.06
C LYS A 129 -4.47 8.96 16.94
N ASP A 130 -4.43 10.03 17.72
CA ASP A 130 -3.35 10.27 18.68
C ASP A 130 -3.71 9.82 20.10
N ALA A 131 -2.73 9.90 21.00
CA ALA A 131 -2.86 9.57 22.42
C ALA A 131 -4.00 10.31 23.16
N MET A 132 -4.53 11.40 22.59
CA MET A 132 -5.62 12.21 23.13
C MET A 132 -6.95 11.99 22.40
N ASP A 133 -7.08 10.93 21.59
CA ASP A 133 -8.27 10.63 20.79
C ASP A 133 -8.59 11.66 19.71
N ARG A 134 -7.67 12.56 19.37
CA ARG A 134 -7.84 13.43 18.21
C ARG A 134 -7.55 12.62 16.96
N SER A 135 -8.44 12.76 15.97
CA SER A 135 -8.30 12.10 14.68
C SER A 135 -7.87 13.07 13.58
N SER A 136 -7.17 12.52 12.60
CA SER A 136 -7.05 13.08 11.26
C SER A 136 -7.40 11.99 10.25
N SER A 137 -8.03 12.35 9.13
CA SER A 137 -8.51 11.37 8.16
C SER A 137 -8.38 11.84 6.71
N THR A 138 -8.36 10.89 5.78
CA THR A 138 -8.44 11.15 4.34
C THR A 138 -9.06 9.94 3.63
N TYR A 139 -9.50 10.13 2.39
CA TYR A 139 -10.03 9.05 1.56
C TYR A 139 -8.97 8.52 0.61
N VAL A 140 -8.74 7.22 0.68
CA VAL A 140 -7.97 6.45 -0.30
C VAL A 140 -8.90 6.07 -1.43
N ARG A 141 -8.45 6.25 -2.67
CA ARG A 141 -9.18 5.90 -3.90
C ARG A 141 -8.31 5.11 -4.85
N GLY A 142 -8.96 4.46 -5.83
CA GLY A 142 -8.28 3.76 -6.91
C GLY A 142 -7.76 2.38 -6.51
N ILE A 143 -8.40 1.72 -5.54
CA ILE A 143 -8.10 0.33 -5.20
C ILE A 143 -8.56 -0.55 -6.36
N THR A 144 -7.65 -1.35 -6.90
CA THR A 144 -7.91 -2.32 -7.99
C THR A 144 -7.82 -3.75 -7.46
N ASP A 145 -8.09 -4.74 -8.31
CA ASP A 145 -7.89 -6.16 -7.98
C ASP A 145 -6.42 -6.63 -8.07
N GLN A 146 -5.51 -5.73 -8.43
CA GLN A 146 -4.07 -5.96 -8.49
C GLN A 146 -3.37 -5.38 -7.25
N TRP A 147 -2.31 -6.05 -6.80
CA TRP A 147 -1.45 -5.50 -5.75
C TRP A 147 -0.84 -4.17 -6.19
N GLN A 148 -1.08 -3.15 -5.37
CA GLN A 148 -0.56 -1.81 -5.58
C GLN A 148 -0.16 -1.21 -4.24
N ASP A 149 0.85 -0.35 -4.28
CA ASP A 149 1.22 0.50 -3.16
C ASP A 149 0.50 1.84 -3.31
N ILE A 150 -0.38 2.16 -2.37
CA ILE A 150 -1.00 3.47 -2.28
C ILE A 150 -0.22 4.29 -1.27
N SER A 151 0.45 5.32 -1.77
CA SER A 151 1.22 6.28 -0.96
C SER A 151 0.40 7.53 -0.70
N ILE A 152 0.11 7.79 0.58
CA ILE A 152 -0.75 8.87 1.06
C ILE A 152 0.12 9.89 1.79
N PRO A 153 0.29 11.12 1.26
CA PRO A 153 0.94 12.20 2.00
C PRO A 153 0.26 12.41 3.36
N LEU A 154 1.04 12.46 4.43
CA LEU A 154 0.55 12.76 5.78
C LEU A 154 -0.01 14.19 5.87
N GLY A 155 0.33 15.06 4.92
CA GLY A 155 -0.26 16.40 4.78
C GLY A 155 -1.69 16.40 4.25
N ASP A 156 -2.15 15.32 3.61
CA ASP A 156 -3.50 15.23 3.05
C ASP A 156 -4.54 14.88 4.14
N PHE A 157 -4.08 14.37 5.28
CA PHE A 157 -4.93 14.03 6.43
C PHE A 157 -5.52 15.29 7.07
N GLN A 158 -6.84 15.43 6.99
CA GLN A 158 -7.58 16.52 7.59
C GLN A 158 -7.93 16.20 9.04
N GLY A 159 -7.61 17.08 9.98
CA GLY A 159 -7.89 16.92 11.41
C GLY A 159 -6.79 17.46 12.31
N MET A 160 -6.72 16.96 13.55
CA MET A 160 -5.86 17.52 14.60
C MET A 160 -5.04 16.45 15.35
N ALA A 161 -4.89 15.25 14.81
CA ALA A 161 -4.08 14.20 15.43
C ALA A 161 -2.61 14.63 15.58
N ASN A 162 -2.07 14.53 16.79
CA ASN A 162 -0.66 14.77 17.06
C ASN A 162 0.20 13.60 16.60
N ARG A 163 0.94 13.83 15.52
CA ARG A 163 1.85 12.87 14.90
C ARG A 163 3.00 12.41 15.78
N LYS A 164 3.33 13.10 16.88
CA LYS A 164 4.36 12.65 17.84
C LYS A 164 3.93 11.45 18.68
N LYS A 165 2.62 11.17 18.76
CA LYS A 165 2.06 10.15 19.63
C LYS A 165 0.84 9.50 18.99
N LEU A 166 1.01 8.90 17.80
CA LEU A 166 -0.08 8.17 17.13
C LEU A 166 -0.36 6.87 17.88
N LYS A 167 -1.62 6.64 18.27
CA LYS A 167 -2.01 5.46 19.02
C LYS A 167 -2.77 4.43 18.19
N GLU A 168 -3.43 4.84 17.12
CA GLU A 168 -4.30 3.95 16.34
C GLU A 168 -4.37 4.36 14.87
N PHE A 169 -4.32 3.36 14.00
CA PHE A 169 -4.62 3.44 12.57
C PHE A 169 -5.95 2.73 12.33
N VAL A 170 -6.83 3.32 11.51
CA VAL A 170 -8.13 2.74 11.19
C VAL A 170 -8.40 2.84 9.70
N ILE A 171 -8.91 1.76 9.11
CA ILE A 171 -9.58 1.78 7.81
C ILE A 171 -11.08 1.72 8.07
N VAL A 172 -11.82 2.64 7.47
CA VAL A 172 -13.27 2.72 7.57
C VAL A 172 -13.88 2.61 6.18
N ILE A 173 -14.74 1.62 6.01
CA ILE A 173 -15.61 1.44 4.85
C ILE A 173 -16.97 1.99 5.26
N GLU A 174 -17.49 2.96 4.51
CA GLU A 174 -18.75 3.62 4.79
C GLU A 174 -19.73 3.31 3.65
N ASP A 175 -20.96 2.94 3.99
CA ASP A 175 -22.04 2.65 3.05
C ASP A 175 -22.25 3.74 1.98
N ARG A 176 -22.07 5.01 2.36
CA ARG A 176 -22.27 6.19 1.50
C ARG A 176 -21.16 6.42 0.49
N THR A 177 -19.95 5.88 0.73
CA THR A 177 -18.78 6.14 -0.12
C THR A 177 -18.28 4.88 -0.82
N ALA A 178 -18.56 3.69 -0.28
CA ALA A 178 -18.14 2.43 -0.85
C ALA A 178 -18.71 2.23 -2.27
N THR A 179 -17.85 1.88 -3.23
CA THR A 179 -18.31 1.56 -4.59
C THR A 179 -18.86 0.14 -4.71
N ALA A 180 -18.54 -0.71 -3.73
CA ALA A 180 -19.16 -2.02 -3.51
C ALA A 180 -19.43 -2.17 -2.00
N LYS A 181 -20.71 -2.33 -1.63
CA LYS A 181 -21.13 -2.42 -0.22
C LYS A 181 -20.81 -3.76 0.45
N ARG A 182 -20.49 -4.78 -0.35
CA ARG A 182 -19.97 -6.07 0.09
C ARG A 182 -18.71 -6.36 -0.72
N GLY A 183 -17.73 -6.98 -0.08
CA GLY A 183 -16.53 -7.33 -0.79
C GLY A 183 -15.43 -7.85 0.11
N MET A 184 -14.27 -8.02 -0.51
CA MET A 184 -13.05 -8.43 0.17
C MET A 184 -11.88 -7.61 -0.35
N PHE A 185 -10.98 -7.25 0.56
CA PHE A 185 -9.66 -6.73 0.18
C PHE A 185 -8.58 -7.41 1.01
N TYR A 186 -7.36 -7.30 0.49
CA TYR A 186 -6.14 -7.74 1.11
C TYR A 186 -5.31 -6.51 1.41
N ILE A 187 -4.71 -6.47 2.59
CA ILE A 187 -3.75 -5.44 2.94
C ILE A 187 -2.48 -6.06 3.48
N ASP A 188 -1.37 -5.43 3.13
CA ASP A 188 -0.02 -5.82 3.49
C ASP A 188 0.87 -4.58 3.61
N GLU A 189 2.08 -4.75 4.13
CA GLU A 189 3.15 -3.76 4.22
C GLU A 189 2.69 -2.34 4.58
N ILE A 190 1.86 -2.24 5.62
CA ILE A 190 1.43 -0.96 6.19
C ILE A 190 2.66 -0.31 6.78
N ARG A 191 3.05 0.87 6.28
CA ARG A 191 4.30 1.51 6.69
C ARG A 191 4.26 3.02 6.63
N LEU A 192 5.14 3.65 7.41
CA LEU A 192 5.45 5.06 7.26
C LEU A 192 6.75 5.23 6.48
N ALA A 193 6.72 6.07 5.45
CA ALA A 193 7.87 6.35 4.60
C ALA A 193 8.40 7.77 4.87
N LYS A 194 9.73 7.92 4.83
CA LYS A 194 10.37 9.25 4.94
C LYS A 194 10.29 9.97 3.60
N PRO A 195 10.51 11.30 3.59
CA PRO A 195 10.65 12.05 2.34
C PRO A 195 11.66 11.41 1.40
N THR A 196 11.30 11.36 0.11
CA THR A 196 12.26 11.02 -0.94
C THR A 196 13.24 12.20 -1.03
N ALA A 197 14.53 11.90 -0.99
CA ALA A 197 15.58 12.91 -1.12
C ALA A 197 15.61 13.50 -2.53
#